data_AF-A0A941G8D9-F1
#
_entry.id   AF-A0A941G8D9-F1
#
_cell.length_a   1.000
_cell.length_b   1.000
_cell.length_c   1.000
_cell.angle_alpha   90.00
_cell.angle_beta   90.00
_cell.angle_gamma   90.00
#
_symmetry.space_group_name_H-M   'P 1'
#
loop_
_entity.id
_entity.type
_entity.pdbx_description
1 polymer ?
#
loop_
_entity_poly.entity_id
_entity_poly.type
_entity_poly.pdbx_seq_one_letter_code
_entity_poly.pdbx_strand_id
1 'polypeptide(L)' 'MSSNDLTSADYLKARKNGISRYNVDNRIKIGWAKKRAITEPVKRKISKEYKKYN' A
#
# COMPACT_ATOMS: atom_id res chain seq x y z
N MET A 1 -5.29 -23.68 4.72
CA MET A 1 -4.55 -22.41 4.93
C MET A 1 -5.31 -21.33 4.18
N SER A 2 -6.01 -20.43 4.90
CA SER A 2 -6.79 -19.37 4.26
C SER A 2 -5.87 -18.39 3.53
N SER A 3 -6.13 -18.15 2.24
CA SER A 3 -5.31 -17.34 1.33
C SER A 3 -5.12 -15.86 1.70
N ASN A 4 -5.61 -15.42 2.86
CA ASN A 4 -5.68 -14.02 3.26
C ASN A 4 -4.81 -13.65 4.47
N ASP A 5 -4.10 -14.59 5.09
CA ASP A 5 -3.22 -14.25 6.20
C ASP A 5 -1.98 -13.48 5.69
N LEU A 6 -1.81 -12.26 6.21
CA LEU A 6 -0.65 -11.40 5.96
C LEU A 6 0.49 -11.82 6.87
N THR A 7 1.65 -12.12 6.26
CA THR A 7 2.85 -12.47 7.02
C THR A 7 3.76 -11.26 7.22
N SER A 8 4.67 -11.33 8.19
CA SER A 8 5.74 -10.34 8.38
C SER A 8 6.56 -10.10 7.11
N ALA A 9 6.75 -11.15 6.28
CA ALA A 9 7.44 -11.06 5.00
C ALA A 9 6.66 -10.20 3.97
N ASP A 10 5.33 -10.26 3.98
CA ASP A 10 4.48 -9.45 3.09
C ASP A 10 4.60 -7.95 3.44
N TYR A 11 4.64 -7.63 4.73
CA TYR A 11 4.88 -6.25 5.19
C TYR A 11 6.29 -5.74 4.86
N LEU A 12 7.31 -6.60 4.95
CA LEU A 12 8.67 -6.26 4.54
C LEU A 12 8.75 -5.94 3.03
N LYS A 13 8.08 -6.74 2.18
CA LYS A 13 7.97 -6.47 0.74
C LYS A 13 7.23 -5.17 0.46
N ALA A 14 6.10 -4.95 1.13
CA ALA A 14 5.36 -3.69 1.03
C ALA A 14 6.23 -2.48 1.40
N ARG A 15 7.00 -2.58 2.49
CA ARG A 15 7.91 -1.52 2.93
C ARG A 15 9.01 -1.24 1.90
N LYS A 16 9.58 -2.26 1.27
CA LYS A 16 10.55 -2.10 0.16
C LYS A 16 9.92 -1.36 -1.02
N ASN A 17 8.63 -1.53 -1.26
CA ASN A 17 7.86 -0.81 -2.29
C ASN A 17 7.33 0.56 -1.82
N GLY A 18 7.73 1.03 -0.64
CA GLY A 18 7.27 2.31 -0.08
C GLY A 18 5.81 2.30 0.42
N ILE A 19 5.24 1.12 0.62
CA ILE A 19 3.87 0.94 1.12
C ILE A 19 3.94 0.65 2.62
N SER A 20 3.29 1.49 3.42
CA SER A 20 3.22 1.30 4.87
C SER A 20 2.25 0.16 5.24
N ARG A 21 2.47 -0.44 6.42
CA ARG A 21 1.58 -1.47 7.00
C ARG A 21 0.12 -1.02 7.02
N TYR A 22 -0.13 0.23 7.41
CA TYR A 22 -1.46 0.83 7.40
C TYR A 22 -2.13 0.80 6.03
N ASN A 23 -1.39 1.10 4.95
CA ASN A 23 -1.92 1.03 3.59
C ASN A 23 -2.24 -0.41 3.17
N VAL A 24 -1.40 -1.38 3.55
CA VAL A 24 -1.66 -2.81 3.26
C VAL A 24 -2.93 -3.26 3.99
N ASP A 25 -3.04 -2.97 5.30
CA ASP A 25 -4.19 -3.35 6.12
C ASP A 25 -5.50 -2.74 5.58
N ASN A 26 -5.49 -1.46 5.21
CA ASN A 26 -6.65 -0.81 4.58
C ASN A 26 -7.02 -1.46 3.25
N ARG A 27 -6.04 -1.79 2.40
CA ARG A 27 -6.31 -2.46 1.12
C ARG A 27 -6.97 -3.83 1.33
N ILE A 28 -6.49 -4.63 2.29
CA ILE A 28 -7.13 -5.91 2.63
C ILE A 28 -8.55 -5.70 3.16
N LYS A 29 -8.78 -4.72 4.03
CA LYS A 29 -10.14 -4.39 4.53
C LYS A 29 -11.12 -4.03 3.40
N ILE A 30 -10.63 -3.40 2.34
CA ILE A 30 -11.42 -3.03 1.15
C ILE A 30 -11.59 -4.24 0.20
N GLY A 31 -11.02 -5.40 0.51
CA GLY A 31 -11.13 -6.62 -0.28
C GLY A 31 -10.08 -6.77 -1.37
N TRP A 32 -8.96 -6.06 -1.27
CA TRP A 32 -7.86 -6.26 -2.22
C TRP A 32 -7.18 -7.60 -2.01
N ALA A 33 -6.79 -8.23 -3.11
CA ALA A 33 -5.89 -9.38 -3.06
C ALA A 33 -4.55 -8.98 -2.42
N LYS A 34 -4.00 -9.87 -1.59
CA LYS A 34 -2.73 -9.66 -0.87
C LYS A 34 -1.59 -9.19 -1.77
N LYS A 35 -1.39 -9.87 -2.90
CA LYS A 35 -0.35 -9.50 -3.89
C LYS A 35 -0.51 -8.04 -4.31
N ARG A 36 -1.72 -7.64 -4.70
CA ARG A 36 -2.04 -6.26 -5.09
C ARG A 36 -1.82 -5.28 -3.92
N ALA A 37 -2.18 -5.68 -2.70
CA ALA A 37 -2.02 -4.84 -1.52
C ALA A 37 -0.56 -4.46 -1.22
N ILE A 38 0.39 -5.35 -1.52
CA ILE A 38 1.83 -5.16 -1.25
C ILE A 38 2.66 -4.68 -2.45
N THR A 39 2.15 -4.77 -3.68
CA THR A 39 2.88 -4.36 -4.90
C THR A 39 2.41 -3.05 -5.49
N GLU A 40 1.13 -2.69 -5.31
CA GLU A 40 0.58 -1.51 -5.97
C GLU A 40 1.09 -0.22 -5.30
N PRO A 41 1.68 0.73 -6.03
CA PRO A 41 2.16 1.97 -5.43
C PRO A 41 1.02 2.80 -4.82
N VAL A 42 1.29 3.52 -3.73
CA VAL A 42 0.32 4.44 -3.15
C VAL A 42 0.26 5.70 -4.02
N LYS A 43 -0.91 6.00 -4.60
CA LYS A 43 -1.11 7.25 -5.34
C LYS A 43 -0.89 8.43 -4.40
N ARG A 44 0.23 9.15 -4.57
CA ARG A 44 0.46 10.40 -3.85
C ARG A 44 -0.55 11.43 -4.35
N LYS A 45 -1.42 11.90 -3.46
CA LYS A 45 -2.19 13.12 -3.73
C LYS A 45 -1.18 14.25 -3.73
N ILE A 46 -0.75 14.69 -4.90
CA ILE A 46 -0.02 15.94 -5.04
C ILE A 46 -1.02 17.00 -4.59
N SER A 47 -0.82 17.59 -3.40
CA SER A 47 -1.60 18.74 -2.98
C SER A 47 -1.39 19.82 -4.04
N LYS A 48 -2.48 20.48 -4.46
CA LYS A 48 -2.47 21.49 -5.55
C LYS A 48 -1.59 22.71 -5.24
N GLU A 49 -0.97 22.75 -4.06
CA GLU A 49 -0.20 23.85 -3.51
C GLU A 49 1.16 24.05 -4.20
N TYR A 50 1.70 23.04 -4.89
CA TYR A 50 2.97 23.15 -5.63
C TYR A 50 2.87 23.85 -7.00
N LYS A 51 1.67 24.29 -7.42
CA LYS A 51 1.48 24.98 -8.70
C LYS A 51 1.60 26.52 -8.64
N LYS A 52 1.90 27.10 -7.47
CA LYS A 52 1.97 28.56 -7.31
C LYS A 52 3.35 29.17 -7.62
N TYR A 53 4.40 28.37 -7.88
CA TYR A 53 5.77 28.86 -8.06
C TYR A 53 6.54 28.22 -9.24
N ASN A 54 5.91 28.06 -10.41
CA ASN A 54 6.63 27.83 -11.68
C ASN A 54 6.24 28.90 -12.69
#